data_AF-A0A1G6LRX0-F1
#
_entry.id   AF-A0A1G6LRX0-F1
#
_cell.length_a   1.000
_cell.length_b   1.000
_cell.length_c   1.000
_cell.angle_alpha   90.00
_cell.angle_beta   90.00
_cell.angle_gamma   90.00
#
_symmetry.space_group_name_H-M   'P 1'
#
loop_
_entity.id
_entity.type
_entity.pdbx_description
1 polymer ?
#
loop_
_entity_poly.entity_id
_entity_poly.type
_entity_poly.pdbx_seq_one_letter_code
_entity_poly.pdbx_strand_id
1 'polypeptide(L)'
;MDLNDVKAGKYQLVAVRWDQITSEPGKPLDYIRHRRGDIVELNAADARRLVKAGAVVKPGQLEKNAAEEARALAERAAADYQAILAGLPEDVRAEIAPGTVPQTPGSPAPGSGSDEKPATDASIELITAYVGDDKDRAAEFLTAEQGKGESARATLVKKLQSVADGGGS
;
A
#
# COMPACT_ATOMS: atom_id res chain seq x y z
N MET A 1 22.30 2.63 -13.54
CA MET A 1 22.02 2.70 -14.99
C MET A 1 23.13 3.52 -15.62
N ASP A 2 23.79 2.99 -16.65
CA ASP A 2 24.86 3.71 -17.34
C ASP A 2 24.31 4.90 -18.14
N LEU A 3 24.97 6.05 -18.00
CA LEU A 3 24.59 7.29 -18.69
C LEU A 3 24.70 7.19 -20.21
N ASN A 4 25.51 6.25 -20.70
CA ASN A 4 25.69 5.97 -22.12
C ASN A 4 24.50 5.21 -22.73
N ASP A 5 23.73 4.50 -21.91
CA ASP A 5 22.54 3.74 -22.35
C ASP A 5 21.23 4.53 -22.25
N VAL A 6 21.30 5.79 -21.82
CA VAL A 6 20.13 6.66 -21.66
C VAL A 6 19.68 7.18 -23.04
N LYS A 7 18.46 6.80 -23.43
CA LYS A 7 17.81 7.17 -24.72
C LYS A 7 16.54 7.98 -24.46
N ALA A 8 15.97 8.56 -25.52
CA ALA A 8 14.61 9.11 -25.43
C ALA A 8 13.61 7.99 -25.13
N GLY A 9 12.55 8.29 -24.38
CA GLY A 9 11.49 7.34 -24.06
C GLY A 9 10.87 7.54 -22.68
N LYS A 10 10.24 6.49 -22.16
CA LYS A 10 9.51 6.49 -20.89
C LYS A 10 10.45 6.27 -19.70
N TYR A 11 10.39 7.17 -18.73
CA TYR A 11 11.12 7.09 -17.48
C TYR A 11 10.17 7.31 -16.31
N GLN A 12 10.50 6.71 -15.18
CA GLN A 12 9.75 6.85 -13.95
C GLN A 12 10.40 7.87 -13.04
N LEU A 13 9.61 8.81 -12.51
CA LEU A 13 10.08 9.82 -11.57
C LEU A 13 10.42 9.21 -10.21
N VAL A 14 11.64 9.49 -9.75
CA VAL A 14 12.07 9.24 -8.37
C VAL A 14 11.83 10.49 -7.52
N ALA A 15 12.01 11.67 -8.10
CA ALA A 15 11.82 12.94 -7.40
C ALA A 15 10.38 13.08 -6.87
N VAL A 16 10.24 13.68 -5.69
CA VAL A 16 8.94 13.88 -5.02
C VAL A 16 7.97 14.66 -5.91
N ARG A 17 8.48 15.65 -6.65
CA ARG A 17 7.70 16.52 -7.52
C ARG A 17 8.55 17.09 -8.65
N TRP A 18 7.98 17.19 -9.84
CA TRP A 18 8.57 17.87 -10.99
C TRP A 18 7.49 18.62 -11.78
N ASP A 19 7.75 19.86 -12.16
CA ASP A 19 6.83 20.66 -12.98
C ASP A 19 7.43 20.76 -14.40
N GLN A 20 6.77 20.18 -15.39
CA GLN A 20 7.15 20.22 -16.80
C GLN A 20 6.47 21.42 -17.47
N ILE A 21 7.26 22.39 -17.91
CA ILE A 21 6.75 23.55 -18.64
C ILE A 21 6.32 23.10 -20.05
N THR A 22 5.06 23.32 -20.38
CA THR A 22 4.45 22.98 -21.68
C THR A 22 4.20 24.21 -22.55
N SER A 23 4.25 25.42 -21.98
CA SER A 23 4.09 26.66 -22.72
C SER A 23 5.28 26.99 -23.60
N GLU A 24 4.99 27.52 -24.80
CA GLU A 24 6.00 28.08 -25.70
C GLU A 24 6.61 29.38 -25.13
N PRO A 25 7.84 29.74 -25.51
CA PRO A 25 8.45 31.01 -25.14
C PRO A 25 7.57 32.20 -25.54
N GLY A 26 7.22 33.06 -24.57
CA GLY A 26 6.40 34.26 -24.79
C GLY A 26 4.88 34.05 -24.68
N LYS A 27 4.41 32.82 -24.41
CA LYS A 27 3.02 32.54 -24.02
C LYS A 27 2.88 32.57 -22.50
N PRO A 28 1.64 32.71 -21.95
CA PRO A 28 1.39 32.49 -20.53
C PRO A 28 1.94 31.13 -20.08
N LEU A 29 2.57 31.10 -18.90
CA LEU A 29 3.19 29.91 -18.36
C LEU A 29 2.13 28.82 -18.13
N ASP A 30 2.33 27.69 -18.79
CA ASP A 30 1.55 26.48 -18.59
C ASP A 30 2.49 25.33 -18.23
N TYR A 31 2.05 24.47 -17.32
CA TYR A 31 2.87 23.38 -16.83
C TYR A 31 2.04 22.18 -16.36
N ILE A 32 2.62 21.00 -16.53
CA ILE A 32 2.10 19.75 -16.01
C ILE A 32 2.93 19.37 -14.78
N ARG A 33 2.26 19.12 -13.66
CA ARG A 33 2.90 18.66 -12.43
C ARG A 33 2.90 17.15 -12.35
N HIS A 34 4.08 16.58 -12.29
CA HIS A 34 4.33 15.16 -12.09
C HIS A 34 4.77 14.89 -10.64
N ARG A 35 4.43 13.71 -10.13
CA ARG A 35 4.78 13.20 -8.80
C ARG A 35 5.71 11.99 -8.89
N ARG A 36 6.32 11.63 -7.75
CA ARG A 36 7.09 10.38 -7.62
C ARG A 36 6.25 9.19 -8.09
N GLY A 37 6.85 8.34 -8.92
CA GLY A 37 6.22 7.17 -9.51
C GLY A 37 5.60 7.41 -10.89
N ASP A 38 5.36 8.66 -11.29
CA ASP A 38 4.78 8.98 -12.60
C ASP A 38 5.72 8.59 -13.74
N ILE A 39 5.13 8.12 -14.84
CA ILE A 39 5.84 7.81 -16.07
C ILE A 39 5.83 9.05 -16.97
N VAL A 40 7.02 9.59 -17.22
CA VAL A 40 7.23 10.76 -18.08
C VAL A 40 7.96 10.34 -19.36
N GLU A 41 7.53 10.91 -20.48
CA GLU A 41 8.20 10.74 -21.77
C GLU A 41 9.23 11.86 -21.94
N LEU A 42 10.50 11.47 -22.05
CA LEU A 42 11.64 12.39 -22.09
C LEU A 42 12.41 12.24 -23.40
N ASN A 43 12.91 13.36 -23.92
CA ASN A 43 13.91 13.33 -24.98
C ASN A 43 15.27 12.85 -24.43
N ALA A 44 16.21 12.54 -25.31
CA ALA A 44 17.51 11.96 -24.92
C ALA A 44 18.41 12.92 -24.11
N ALA A 45 18.24 14.24 -24.24
CA ALA A 45 19.01 15.23 -23.50
C ALA A 45 18.49 15.36 -22.06
N ASP A 46 17.18 15.50 -21.91
CA ASP A 46 16.51 15.59 -20.60
C ASP A 46 16.59 14.28 -19.84
N ALA A 47 16.41 13.14 -20.51
CA ALA A 47 16.60 11.83 -19.89
C ALA A 47 18.01 11.71 -19.29
N ARG A 48 19.06 12.08 -20.04
CA ARG A 48 20.44 12.06 -19.52
C ARG A 48 20.63 12.98 -18.34
N ARG A 49 20.11 14.20 -18.42
CA ARG A 49 20.20 15.18 -17.33
C ARG A 49 19.50 14.69 -16.07
N LEU A 50 18.30 14.14 -16.20
CA LEU A 50 17.48 13.68 -15.08
C LEU A 50 17.98 12.35 -14.49
N VAL A 51 18.47 11.42 -15.31
CA VAL A 51 19.15 10.20 -14.83
C VAL A 51 20.44 10.56 -14.09
N LYS A 52 21.23 11.50 -14.62
CA LYS A 52 22.44 11.99 -13.95
C LYS A 52 22.13 12.65 -12.59
N ALA A 53 21.01 13.35 -12.50
CA ALA A 53 20.54 13.95 -11.26
C ALA A 53 19.89 12.96 -10.28
N GLY A 54 19.72 11.68 -10.67
CA GLY A 54 18.98 10.69 -9.89
C GLY A 54 17.47 10.98 -9.78
N ALA A 55 16.94 11.87 -10.62
CA ALA A 55 15.55 12.31 -10.59
C ALA A 55 14.60 11.32 -11.28
N VAL A 56 15.12 10.48 -12.19
CA VAL A 56 14.33 9.48 -12.93
C VAL A 56 15.09 8.15 -13.08
N VAL A 57 14.34 7.07 -13.19
CA VAL A 57 14.83 5.70 -13.42
C VAL A 57 14.05 4.99 -14.51
N LYS A 58 14.46 3.78 -14.90
CA LYS A 58 13.65 2.94 -15.78
C LYS A 58 12.31 2.60 -15.11
N PRO A 59 11.20 2.50 -15.87
CA PRO A 59 9.93 2.03 -15.33
C PRO A 59 10.08 0.69 -14.59
N GLY A 60 9.49 0.58 -13.41
CA GLY A 60 9.54 -0.65 -12.60
C GLY A 60 10.81 -0.78 -11.75
N GLN A 61 11.80 0.11 -11.91
CA GLN A 61 13.04 0.05 -11.12
C GLN A 61 12.80 0.60 -9.70
N LEU A 62 11.91 1.58 -9.55
CA LEU A 62 11.61 2.19 -8.26
C LEU A 62 10.98 1.16 -7.31
N GLU A 63 10.06 0.34 -7.83
CA GLU A 63 9.39 -0.74 -7.13
C GLU A 63 10.36 -1.86 -6.76
N LYS A 64 11.26 -2.23 -7.68
CA LYS A 64 12.31 -3.23 -7.39
C LYS A 64 13.22 -2.78 -6.25
N ASN A 65 13.69 -1.53 -6.31
CA ASN A 65 14.53 -0.97 -5.26
C ASN A 65 13.78 -0.93 -3.92
N ALA A 66 12.52 -0.50 -3.93
CA ALA A 66 11.69 -0.47 -2.73
C ALA A 66 11.46 -1.87 -2.13
N ALA A 67 11.25 -2.89 -2.98
CA ALA A 67 11.08 -4.27 -2.54
C ALA A 67 12.38 -4.84 -1.93
N GLU A 68 13.53 -4.50 -2.50
CA GLU A 68 14.83 -4.88 -1.97
C GLU A 68 15.12 -4.21 -0.62
N GLU A 69 14.85 -2.90 -0.51
CA GLU A 69 14.96 -2.16 0.76
C GLU A 69 14.03 -2.73 1.83
N ALA A 70 12.79 -3.06 1.47
CA ALA A 70 11.83 -3.68 2.38
C ALA A 70 12.31 -5.05 2.87
N ARG A 71 12.89 -5.87 1.97
CA ARG A 71 13.48 -7.16 2.34
C ARG A 71 14.66 -6.99 3.29
N ALA A 72 15.57 -6.06 3.00
CA ALA A 72 16.73 -5.80 3.85
C ALA A 72 16.30 -5.31 5.25
N LEU A 73 15.26 -4.47 5.31
CA LEU A 73 14.70 -4.01 6.58
C LEU A 73 14.07 -5.17 7.37
N ALA A 74 13.31 -6.04 6.69
CA ALA A 74 12.70 -7.20 7.33
C ALA A 74 13.76 -8.17 7.87
N GLU A 75 14.84 -8.41 7.13
CA GLU A 75 15.95 -9.24 7.57
C GLU A 75 16.66 -8.66 8.79
N ARG A 76 16.91 -7.34 8.79
CA ARG A 76 17.48 -6.66 9.94
C ARG A 76 16.59 -6.74 11.18
N ALA A 77 15.28 -6.51 11.01
CA ALA A 77 14.32 -6.64 12.10
C ALA A 77 14.26 -8.07 12.65
N ALA A 78 14.33 -9.08 11.77
CA ALA A 78 14.40 -10.48 12.19
C ALA A 78 15.68 -10.80 12.97
N ALA A 79 16.83 -10.28 12.52
CA ALA A 79 18.10 -10.44 13.24
C ALA A 79 18.07 -9.77 14.62
N ASP A 80 17.54 -8.55 14.70
CA ASP A 80 17.38 -7.82 15.97
C ASP A 80 16.46 -8.58 16.92
N TYR A 81 15.34 -9.12 16.42
CA TYR A 81 14.42 -9.95 17.21
C TYR A 81 15.09 -11.23 17.73
N GLN A 82 15.86 -11.93 16.88
CA GLN A 82 16.60 -13.12 17.28
C GLN A 82 17.66 -12.80 18.34
N ALA A 83 18.35 -11.66 18.23
CA ALA A 83 19.33 -11.22 19.22
C ALA A 83 18.67 -10.94 20.58
N ILE A 84 17.49 -10.30 20.58
CA ILE A 84 16.70 -10.07 21.80
C ILE A 84 16.30 -11.41 22.42
N LEU A 85 15.75 -12.33 21.63
CA LEU A 85 15.37 -13.66 22.13
C LEU A 85 16.55 -14.43 22.72
N ALA A 86 17.71 -14.39 22.09
CA ALA A 86 18.91 -15.08 22.58
C ALA A 86 19.41 -14.51 23.92
N GLY A 87 19.18 -13.22 24.18
CA GLY A 87 19.53 -12.54 25.43
C GLY A 87 18.54 -12.73 26.58
N LEU A 88 17.36 -13.32 26.33
CA LEU A 88 16.34 -13.52 27.36
C LEU A 88 16.63 -14.74 28.24
N PRO A 89 16.28 -14.70 29.54
CA PRO A 89 16.24 -15.89 30.38
C PRO A 89 15.37 -16.99 29.76
N GLU A 90 15.71 -18.25 30.02
CA GLU A 90 15.04 -19.41 29.42
C GLU A 90 13.55 -19.47 29.80
N ASP A 91 13.21 -19.03 31.02
CA ASP A 91 11.85 -18.93 31.53
C ASP A 91 10.98 -17.94 30.72
N VAL A 92 11.57 -16.83 30.28
CA VAL A 92 10.89 -15.82 29.46
C VAL A 92 10.81 -16.25 28.01
N ARG A 93 11.83 -16.96 27.50
CA ARG A 93 11.79 -17.56 26.15
C ARG A 93 10.70 -18.62 26.01
N ALA A 94 10.45 -19.41 27.05
CA ALA A 94 9.38 -20.40 27.08
C ALA A 94 7.97 -19.76 27.03
N GLU A 95 7.82 -18.55 27.56
CA GLU A 95 6.56 -17.78 27.54
C GLU A 95 6.29 -17.10 26.18
N ILE A 96 7.33 -16.83 25.38
CA ILE A 96 7.25 -16.21 24.03
C ILE A 96 7.12 -17.27 22.91
N ALA A 97 7.14 -18.56 23.24
CA ALA A 97 6.87 -19.65 22.30
C ALA A 97 5.51 -19.43 21.58
N PRO A 98 5.33 -19.89 20.33
CA PRO A 98 4.23 -19.45 19.45
C PRO A 98 2.86 -19.93 19.93
N GLY A 99 2.32 -19.19 20.87
CA GLY A 99 0.95 -19.17 21.33
C GLY A 99 0.74 -17.75 21.86
N THR A 100 -0.13 -16.99 21.19
CA THR A 100 -0.53 -15.63 21.59
C THR A 100 0.51 -14.52 21.51
N VAL A 101 0.79 -14.03 20.30
CA VAL A 101 0.98 -12.58 20.11
C VAL A 101 -0.36 -11.95 19.70
N PRO A 102 -0.94 -11.02 20.48
CA PRO A 102 -2.07 -10.22 20.01
C PRO A 102 -1.56 -9.30 18.88
N GLN A 103 -2.07 -9.50 17.67
CA GLN A 103 -1.75 -8.63 16.54
C GLN A 103 -2.21 -7.20 16.87
N THR A 104 -1.25 -6.26 16.86
CA THR A 104 -1.54 -4.83 16.80
C THR A 104 -1.72 -4.45 15.32
N PRO A 105 -2.87 -3.91 14.89
CA PRO A 105 -3.13 -3.65 13.48
C PRO A 105 -2.52 -2.32 13.05
N GLY A 106 -1.59 -2.39 12.11
CA GLY A 106 -0.95 -1.24 11.46
C GLY A 106 -0.47 -1.56 10.05
N SER A 107 -1.40 -1.95 9.17
CA SER A 107 -1.50 -1.69 7.70
C SER A 107 -0.25 -1.70 6.77
N PRO A 108 -0.41 -2.01 5.47
CA PRO A 108 -0.93 -3.24 4.85
C PRO A 108 0.02 -3.76 3.72
N ALA A 109 0.04 -5.08 3.47
CA ALA A 109 0.60 -5.62 2.22
C ALA A 109 -0.50 -5.66 1.14
N PRO A 110 -0.22 -5.25 -0.11
CA PRO A 110 -1.21 -5.21 -1.17
C PRO A 110 -1.42 -6.60 -1.78
N GLY A 111 -2.68 -6.96 -1.99
CA GLY A 111 -3.09 -7.84 -3.07
C GLY A 111 -2.71 -9.31 -2.90
N SER A 112 -3.52 -10.05 -2.15
CA SER A 112 -3.82 -11.44 -2.51
C SER A 112 -5.32 -11.59 -2.43
N GLY A 113 -5.94 -11.89 -3.58
CA GLY A 113 -7.37 -12.14 -3.71
C GLY A 113 -7.74 -13.44 -3.02
N SER A 114 -7.74 -13.42 -1.70
CA SER A 114 -8.16 -14.55 -0.89
C SER A 114 -9.64 -14.38 -0.58
N ASP A 115 -10.43 -15.42 -0.84
CA ASP A 115 -11.81 -15.65 -0.34
C ASP A 115 -11.86 -15.72 1.21
N GLU A 116 -10.86 -15.16 1.88
CA GLU A 116 -10.66 -15.21 3.31
C GLU A 116 -11.49 -14.12 3.96
N LYS A 117 -12.39 -14.53 4.86
CA LYS A 117 -13.31 -13.63 5.55
C LYS A 117 -12.50 -12.55 6.29
N PRO A 118 -12.71 -11.26 5.97
CA PRO A 118 -11.99 -10.19 6.65
C PRO A 118 -12.35 -10.16 8.14
N ALA A 119 -11.38 -9.76 8.97
CA ALA A 119 -11.63 -9.56 10.38
C ALA A 119 -12.78 -8.54 10.57
N THR A 120 -13.61 -8.72 11.61
CA THR A 120 -14.80 -7.89 11.81
C THR A 120 -14.45 -6.44 12.18
N ASP A 121 -13.19 -6.15 12.53
CA ASP A 121 -12.63 -4.81 12.76
C ASP A 121 -11.92 -4.21 11.53
N ALA A 122 -11.83 -4.94 10.42
CA ALA A 122 -11.22 -4.45 9.18
C ALA A 122 -11.96 -3.22 8.61
N SER A 123 -11.35 -2.54 7.62
CA SER A 123 -11.94 -1.33 7.03
C SER A 123 -13.32 -1.59 6.43
N ILE A 124 -14.19 -0.58 6.50
CA ILE A 124 -15.56 -0.66 5.95
C ILE A 124 -15.53 -1.05 4.47
N GLU A 125 -14.59 -0.50 3.70
CA GLU A 125 -14.41 -0.81 2.28
C GLU A 125 -14.10 -2.28 2.03
N LEU A 126 -13.18 -2.86 2.81
CA LEU A 126 -12.80 -4.26 2.69
C LEU A 126 -13.96 -5.21 3.05
N ILE A 127 -14.69 -4.90 4.13
CA ILE A 127 -15.86 -5.68 4.54
C ILE A 127 -16.95 -5.60 3.48
N THR A 128 -17.26 -4.42 2.97
CA THR A 128 -18.29 -4.27 1.92
C THR A 128 -17.89 -4.91 0.59
N ALA A 129 -16.59 -4.91 0.25
CA ALA A 129 -16.09 -5.57 -0.95
C ALA A 129 -16.14 -7.10 -0.84
N TYR A 130 -15.88 -7.66 0.35
CA TYR A 130 -15.98 -9.10 0.60
C TYR A 130 -17.42 -9.61 0.66
N VAL A 131 -18.30 -8.83 1.28
CA VAL A 131 -19.74 -9.13 1.36
C VAL A 131 -20.37 -9.05 -0.03
N GLY A 132 -20.04 -8.02 -0.81
CA GLY A 132 -20.64 -7.82 -2.13
C GLY A 132 -22.18 -7.80 -2.06
N ASP A 133 -22.82 -8.64 -2.86
CA ASP A 133 -24.28 -8.83 -2.89
C ASP A 133 -24.75 -10.08 -2.11
N ASP A 134 -23.86 -10.71 -1.35
CA ASP A 134 -24.14 -11.94 -0.60
C ASP A 134 -24.85 -11.62 0.73
N LYS A 135 -26.12 -12.03 0.82
CA LYS A 135 -26.99 -11.78 1.97
C LYS A 135 -26.54 -12.52 3.23
N ASP A 136 -26.01 -13.73 3.06
CA ASP A 136 -25.58 -14.57 4.18
C ASP A 136 -24.31 -13.98 4.81
N ARG A 137 -23.36 -13.55 3.98
CA ARG A 137 -22.17 -12.80 4.43
C ARG A 137 -22.57 -11.47 5.07
N ALA A 138 -23.54 -10.75 4.50
CA ALA A 138 -24.01 -9.48 5.07
C ALA A 138 -24.61 -9.65 6.47
N ALA A 139 -25.44 -10.68 6.68
CA ALA A 139 -26.07 -10.98 7.96
C ALA A 139 -25.04 -11.35 9.05
N GLU A 140 -23.99 -12.09 8.68
CA GLU A 140 -22.92 -12.48 9.58
C GLU A 140 -22.12 -11.26 10.09
N PHE A 141 -21.70 -10.37 9.18
CA PHE A 141 -21.01 -9.14 9.55
C PHE A 141 -21.92 -8.14 10.28
N LEU A 142 -23.21 -8.10 9.94
CA LEU A 142 -24.18 -7.25 10.62
C LEU A 142 -24.33 -7.65 12.09
N THR A 143 -24.46 -8.96 12.35
CA THR A 143 -24.56 -9.50 13.72
C THR A 143 -23.30 -9.20 14.52
N ALA A 144 -22.12 -9.39 13.92
CA ALA A 144 -20.84 -9.10 14.55
C ALA A 144 -20.66 -7.60 14.85
N GLU A 145 -21.10 -6.72 13.97
CA GLU A 145 -20.98 -5.26 14.15
C GLU A 145 -22.01 -4.73 15.15
N GLN A 146 -23.25 -5.25 15.16
CA GLN A 146 -24.27 -4.91 16.17
C GLN A 146 -23.88 -5.40 17.57
N GLY A 147 -23.17 -6.53 17.67
CA GLY A 147 -22.63 -7.04 18.94
C GLY A 147 -21.62 -6.11 19.62
N LYS A 148 -21.10 -5.10 18.91
CA LYS A 148 -20.18 -4.09 19.46
C LYS A 148 -20.87 -2.94 20.19
N GLY A 149 -22.21 -2.89 20.22
CA GLY A 149 -22.98 -1.88 20.95
C GLY A 149 -22.66 -0.45 20.50
N GLU A 150 -22.24 0.40 21.44
CA GLU A 150 -21.88 1.81 21.17
C GLU A 150 -20.65 1.97 20.25
N SER A 151 -19.84 0.93 20.11
CA SER A 151 -18.69 0.91 19.19
C SER A 151 -19.05 0.44 17.77
N ALA A 152 -20.33 0.16 17.50
CA ALA A 152 -20.79 -0.22 16.18
C ALA A 152 -20.65 0.93 15.19
N ARG A 153 -20.04 0.66 14.03
CA ARG A 153 -19.89 1.64 12.96
C ARG A 153 -21.23 1.81 12.24
N ALA A 154 -21.97 2.86 12.58
CA ALA A 154 -23.29 3.14 12.01
C ALA A 154 -23.33 3.11 10.47
N THR A 155 -22.27 3.57 9.81
CA THR A 155 -22.13 3.53 8.35
C THR A 155 -22.02 2.10 7.81
N LEU A 156 -21.32 1.20 8.51
CA LEU A 156 -21.18 -0.20 8.11
C LEU A 156 -22.48 -0.96 8.33
N VAL A 157 -23.12 -0.78 9.49
CA VAL A 157 -24.42 -1.38 9.82
C VAL A 157 -25.46 -1.03 8.75
N LYS A 158 -25.56 0.25 8.35
CA LYS A 158 -26.49 0.69 7.31
C LYS A 158 -26.23 0.03 5.95
N LYS A 159 -24.97 -0.14 5.56
CA LYS A 159 -24.60 -0.79 4.28
C LYS A 159 -24.89 -2.29 4.30
N LEU A 160 -24.52 -2.98 5.38
CA LEU A 160 -24.77 -4.42 5.53
C LEU A 160 -26.25 -4.74 5.61
N GLN A 161 -27.02 -3.92 6.34
CA GLN A 161 -28.47 -4.06 6.42
C GLN A 161 -29.13 -3.88 5.04
N SER A 162 -28.68 -2.91 4.23
CA SER A 162 -29.17 -2.74 2.85
C SER A 162 -28.92 -3.96 1.96
N VAL A 163 -27.82 -4.70 2.17
CA VAL A 163 -27.52 -5.94 1.42
C VAL A 163 -28.36 -7.11 1.94
N ALA A 164 -28.44 -7.27 3.27
CA ALA A 164 -29.19 -8.34 3.92
C ALA A 164 -30.71 -8.25 3.65
N ASP A 165 -31.27 -7.05 3.70
CA ASP A 165 -32.69 -6.78 3.38
C ASP A 165 -32.95 -6.89 1.86
N GLY A 166 -31.91 -7.06 1.04
CA GLY A 166 -31.99 -7.23 -0.40
C GLY A 166 -32.39 -5.96 -1.12
N GLY A 167 -31.64 -4.88 -0.90
CA GLY A 167 -31.85 -3.54 -1.45
C GLY A 167 -32.54 -3.51 -2.81
N GLY A 168 -33.86 -3.38 -2.75
CA GLY A 168 -34.66 -2.92 -3.86
C GLY A 168 -34.42 -1.43 -4.05
N SER A 169 -34.26 -1.03 -5.31
CA SER A 169 -34.61 0.31 -5.77
C SER A 169 -35.99 0.74 -5.28
#